data_AF-A0A6V7HVQ3-F1
#
_entry.id   AF-A0A6V7HVQ3-F1
#
_cell.length_a   1.000
_cell.length_b   1.000
_cell.length_c   1.000
_cell.angle_alpha   90.00
_cell.angle_beta   90.00
_cell.angle_gamma   90.00
#
_symmetry.space_group_name_H-M   'P 1'
#
loop_
_entity.id
_entity.type
_entity.pdbx_description
1 polymer ?
#
loop_
_entity_poly.entity_id
_entity_poly.type
_entity_poly.pdbx_seq_one_letter_code
_entity_poly.pdbx_strand_id
1 'polypeptide(L)'
;YIHSSMKKLGWATEVDAFEDDTPNLGRLTFRNIVAKLNPNAKRYVALACHYDSKYTREGDFVGATDSAVPCAQMINLATVMKKQLEPLKQ
;
A
#
# COMPACT_ATOMS: atom_id res chain seq x y z
N TYR A 1 1.25 -9.60 -1.41
CA TYR A 1 2.27 -9.39 -0.37
C TYR A 1 1.89 -8.27 0.60
N ILE A 2 1.74 -7.01 0.16
CA ILE A 2 1.44 -5.85 1.03
C ILE A 2 0.25 -6.11 1.97
N HIS A 3 -0.92 -6.46 1.40
CA HIS A 3 -2.14 -6.78 2.16
C HIS A 3 -1.90 -7.86 3.24
N SER A 4 -1.26 -8.98 2.89
CA SER A 4 -0.97 -10.05 3.85
C SER A 4 0.02 -9.64 4.94
N SER A 5 1.02 -8.81 4.60
CA SER A 5 2.02 -8.34 5.57
C SER A 5 1.38 -7.42 6.61
N MET A 6 0.57 -6.46 6.17
CA MET A 6 -0.16 -5.55 7.07
C MET A 6 -1.17 -6.31 7.95
N LYS A 7 -1.93 -7.26 7.37
CA LYS A 7 -2.85 -8.12 8.14
C LYS A 7 -2.14 -8.94 9.22
N LYS A 8 -0.95 -9.51 8.92
CA LYS A 8 -0.13 -10.23 9.92
C LYS A 8 0.37 -9.34 11.06
N LEU A 9 0.52 -8.04 10.82
CA LEU A 9 0.88 -7.05 11.85
C LEU A 9 -0.33 -6.60 12.70
N GLY A 10 -1.54 -7.07 12.38
CA GLY A 10 -2.78 -6.74 13.07
C GLY A 10 -3.39 -5.40 12.63
N TRP A 11 -3.08 -4.92 11.43
CA TRP A 11 -3.74 -3.76 10.84
C TRP A 11 -5.02 -4.20 10.12
N ALA A 12 -6.07 -3.37 10.20
CA ALA A 12 -7.27 -3.55 9.40
C ALA A 12 -6.96 -3.14 7.95
N THR A 13 -7.10 -4.07 7.01
CA THR A 13 -6.76 -3.85 5.60
C THR A 13 -7.98 -3.97 4.72
N GLU A 14 -8.21 -2.99 3.87
CA GLU A 14 -9.24 -2.99 2.83
C GLU A 14 -8.56 -2.89 1.45
N VAL A 15 -9.23 -3.48 0.44
CA VAL A 15 -8.84 -3.32 -0.96
C VAL A 15 -9.97 -2.56 -1.64
N ASP A 16 -9.66 -1.35 -2.09
CA ASP A 16 -10.56 -0.55 -2.91
C ASP A 16 -10.25 -0.87 -4.38
N ALA A 17 -11.19 -1.53 -5.05
CA ALA A 17 -11.03 -2.03 -6.40
C ALA A 17 -12.03 -1.37 -7.34
N PHE A 18 -11.52 -0.84 -8.46
CA PHE A 18 -12.32 -0.22 -9.49
C PHE A 18 -11.74 -0.50 -10.87
N GLU A 19 -12.52 -0.23 -11.90
CA GLU A 19 -12.07 -0.32 -13.29
C GLU A 19 -12.12 1.06 -13.93
N ASP A 20 -11.13 1.36 -14.76
CA ASP A 20 -11.09 2.60 -15.51
C ASP A 20 -10.43 2.41 -16.88
N ASP A 21 -10.74 3.30 -17.81
CA ASP A 21 -10.20 3.30 -19.17
C ASP A 21 -8.80 3.92 -19.20
N THR A 22 -7.84 3.22 -19.81
CA THR A 22 -6.47 3.70 -19.97
C THR A 22 -6.13 3.95 -21.44
N PRO A 23 -5.24 4.90 -21.77
CA PRO A 23 -4.99 5.29 -23.17
C PRO A 23 -4.49 4.15 -24.08
N ASN A 24 -3.63 3.26 -23.57
CA ASN A 24 -2.90 2.28 -24.39
C ASN A 24 -3.28 0.82 -24.13
N LEU A 25 -3.92 0.52 -22.99
CA LEU A 25 -4.20 -0.85 -22.57
C LEU A 25 -5.71 -1.11 -22.42
N GLY A 26 -6.54 -0.13 -22.79
CA GLY A 26 -7.99 -0.19 -22.61
C GLY A 26 -8.37 -0.18 -21.13
N ARG A 27 -9.48 -0.82 -20.81
CA ARG A 27 -10.03 -0.88 -19.46
C ARG A 27 -9.22 -1.81 -18.57
N LEU A 28 -8.72 -1.30 -17.45
CA LEU A 28 -7.93 -2.05 -16.48
C LEU A 28 -8.55 -2.02 -15.08
N THR A 29 -8.27 -3.05 -14.27
CA THR A 29 -8.65 -3.07 -12.86
C THR A 29 -7.54 -2.51 -11.97
N PHE A 30 -7.85 -1.45 -11.24
CA PHE A 30 -7.00 -0.84 -10.23
C PHE A 30 -7.37 -1.36 -8.84
N ARG A 31 -6.39 -1.45 -7.94
CA ARG A 31 -6.58 -1.96 -6.57
C ARG A 31 -5.77 -1.15 -5.56
N ASN A 32 -6.39 -0.19 -4.90
CA ASN A 32 -5.76 0.49 -3.78
C ASN A 32 -5.76 -0.42 -2.54
N ILE A 33 -4.67 -0.43 -1.78
CA ILE A 33 -4.59 -1.13 -0.49
C ILE A 33 -4.55 -0.07 0.60
N VAL A 34 -5.56 -0.04 1.45
CA VAL A 34 -5.62 0.88 2.59
C VAL A 34 -5.49 0.08 3.88
N ALA A 35 -4.48 0.40 4.67
CA ALA A 35 -4.22 -0.23 5.97
C ALA A 35 -4.42 0.79 7.09
N LYS A 36 -5.35 0.51 8.00
CA LYS A 36 -5.66 1.35 9.17
C LYS A 36 -5.22 0.62 10.43
N LEU A 37 -4.42 1.28 11.27
CA LEU A 37 -4.00 0.74 12.57
C LEU A 37 -5.22 0.60 13.50
N ASN A 38 -6.06 1.64 13.53
CA ASN A 38 -7.34 1.68 14.21
C ASN A 38 -8.42 2.12 13.21
N PRO A 39 -9.32 1.23 12.78
CA PRO A 39 -10.37 1.57 11.81
C PRO A 39 -11.43 2.54 12.36
N ASN A 40 -11.49 2.76 13.68
CA ASN A 40 -12.45 3.63 14.35
C ASN A 40 -11.87 4.99 14.78
N ALA A 41 -10.61 5.28 14.44
CA ALA A 41 -9.97 6.55 14.79
C ALA A 41 -10.67 7.74 14.11
N LYS A 42 -10.83 8.86 14.84
CA LYS A 42 -11.45 10.09 14.30
C LYS A 42 -10.59 10.79 13.23
N ARG A 43 -9.27 10.62 13.29
CA ARG A 43 -8.29 11.25 12.37
C ARG A 43 -7.12 10.30 12.15
N TYR A 44 -6.45 10.46 11.02
CA TYR A 44 -5.33 9.63 10.59
C TYR A 44 -4.15 10.50 10.18
N VAL A 45 -2.93 10.06 10.48
CA VAL A 45 -1.74 10.46 9.74
C VAL A 45 -1.55 9.44 8.63
N ALA A 46 -1.77 9.85 7.38
CA ALA A 46 -1.65 8.97 6.23
C ALA A 46 -0.25 9.06 5.62
N LEU A 47 0.42 7.91 5.51
CA LEU A 47 1.61 7.73 4.68
C LEU A 47 1.19 6.95 3.43
N ALA A 48 1.73 7.30 2.27
CA ALA A 48 1.33 6.70 1.01
C ALA A 48 2.52 6.49 0.07
N CYS A 49 2.39 5.48 -0.78
CA CYS A 49 3.23 5.19 -1.93
C CYS A 49 2.36 4.51 -3.00
N HIS A 50 2.86 4.42 -4.23
CA HIS A 50 2.26 3.58 -5.26
C HIS A 50 3.05 2.27 -5.35
N TYR A 51 2.39 1.16 -5.68
CA TYR A 51 3.02 -0.17 -5.73
C TYR A 51 3.09 -0.74 -7.15
N ASP A 52 2.37 -0.15 -8.09
CA ASP A 52 2.55 -0.41 -9.51
C ASP A 52 3.88 0.17 -10.00
N SER A 53 4.44 -0.43 -11.04
CA SER A 53 5.57 0.13 -11.77
C SER A 53 5.11 0.62 -13.14
N LYS A 54 5.82 1.61 -13.66
CA LYS A 54 5.52 2.21 -14.95
C LYS A 54 5.61 1.17 -16.07
N TYR A 55 4.55 1.09 -16.89
CA TYR A 55 4.61 0.39 -18.17
C TYR A 55 5.62 1.07 -19.11
N THR A 56 6.57 0.30 -19.64
CA THR A 56 7.54 0.76 -20.66
C THR A 56 7.56 -0.20 -21.85
N ARG A 57 7.87 0.32 -23.04
CA ARG A 57 8.04 -0.50 -24.26
C ARG A 57 9.47 -1.03 -24.42
N GLU A 58 10.39 -0.55 -23.60
CA GLU A 58 11.85 -0.70 -23.76
C GLU A 58 12.41 -1.88 -22.93
N GLY A 59 11.56 -2.55 -22.16
CA GLY A 59 11.91 -3.72 -21.35
C GLY A 59 11.25 -3.70 -19.97
N ASP A 60 11.73 -4.57 -19.09
CA ASP A 60 11.22 -4.69 -17.72
C ASP A 60 11.71 -3.52 -16.86
N PHE A 61 10.78 -2.66 -16.46
CA PHE A 61 11.03 -1.59 -15.50
C PHE A 61 10.55 -2.00 -14.10
N VAL A 62 11.51 -2.23 -13.20
CA VAL A 62 11.23 -2.68 -11.83
C VAL A 62 10.85 -1.52 -10.90
N GLY A 63 11.38 -0.32 -11.13
CA GLY A 63 11.08 0.85 -10.29
C GLY A 63 11.54 0.70 -8.84
N ALA A 64 12.83 0.39 -8.62
CA ALA A 64 13.36 0.17 -7.27
C ALA A 64 13.09 1.35 -6.32
N THR A 65 13.40 2.58 -6.75
CA THR A 65 13.07 3.80 -6.01
C THR A 65 11.66 4.31 -6.29
N ASP A 66 10.99 3.75 -7.31
CA ASP A 66 9.74 4.25 -7.92
C ASP A 66 8.70 3.11 -8.08
N SER A 67 8.07 2.63 -7.01
CA SER A 67 8.23 3.05 -5.60
C SER A 67 8.38 1.82 -4.68
N ALA A 68 9.15 0.83 -5.11
CA ALA A 68 9.37 -0.40 -4.34
C ALA A 68 10.01 -0.14 -2.96
N VAL A 69 11.04 0.71 -2.89
CA VAL A 69 11.68 1.12 -1.62
C VAL A 69 10.69 1.87 -0.71
N PRO A 70 9.94 2.88 -1.17
CA PRO A 70 8.85 3.48 -0.39
C PRO A 70 7.82 2.47 0.15
N CYS A 71 7.37 1.51 -0.67
CA CYS A 71 6.47 0.44 -0.22
C CYS A 71 7.09 -0.37 0.93
N ALA A 72 8.37 -0.74 0.78
CA ALA A 72 9.09 -1.48 1.80
C ALA A 72 9.27 -0.66 3.10
N GLN A 73 9.54 0.65 2.98
CA GLN A 73 9.68 1.55 4.14
C GLN A 73 8.40 1.61 4.98
N MET A 74 7.22 1.65 4.35
CA MET A 74 5.94 1.66 5.07
C MET A 74 5.71 0.36 5.87
N ILE A 75 5.95 -0.81 5.25
CA ILE A 75 5.83 -2.11 5.94
C ILE A 75 6.88 -2.24 7.04
N ASN A 76 8.10 -1.78 6.78
CA ASN A 76 9.18 -1.78 7.76
C ASN A 76 8.83 -0.90 8.97
N LEU A 77 8.31 0.32 8.75
CA LEU A 77 7.86 1.21 9.81
C LEU A 77 6.82 0.54 10.70
N ALA A 78 5.77 -0.04 10.10
CA ALA A 78 4.74 -0.78 10.84
C ALA A 78 5.31 -1.97 11.63
N THR A 79 6.38 -2.60 11.12
CA THR A 79 7.06 -3.73 11.78
C THR A 79 7.92 -3.28 12.95
N VAL A 80 8.82 -2.31 12.75
CA VAL A 80 9.79 -1.87 13.76
C VAL A 80 9.14 -1.04 14.87
N MET A 81 8.08 -0.29 14.55
CA MET A 81 7.34 0.52 15.52
C MET A 81 6.19 -0.25 16.18
N LYS A 82 6.06 -1.58 15.96
CA LYS A 82 4.92 -2.37 16.43
C LYS A 82 4.61 -2.16 17.92
N LYS A 83 5.65 -2.14 18.78
CA LYS A 83 5.47 -1.96 20.24
C LYS A 83 4.95 -0.57 20.58
N GLN A 84 5.44 0.46 19.90
CA GLN A 84 5.08 1.86 20.11
C GLN A 84 3.69 2.18 19.57
N LEU A 85 3.26 1.47 18.52
CA LEU A 85 1.95 1.65 17.89
C LEU A 85 0.84 0.81 18.57
N GLU A 86 1.18 -0.21 19.35
CA GLU A 86 0.19 -1.09 19.99
C GLU A 86 -0.87 -0.34 20.83
N PRO A 87 -0.53 0.69 21.64
CA PRO A 87 -1.52 1.45 22.40
C PRO A 87 -2.56 2.18 21.53
N LEU A 88 -2.27 2.39 20.24
CA LEU A 88 -3.14 3.14 19.31
C LEU A 88 -4.13 2.25 18.54
N LYS A 89 -4.12 0.92 18.76
CA LYS A 89 -4.98 -0.04 18.04
C LYS A 89 -6.44 -0.08 18.50
N GLN A 90 -6.82 0.68 19.53
CA GLN A 90 -8.15 0.63 20.17
C GLN A 90 -9.26 1.30 19.37
#